data_AF-A0A9P6MFQ2-F1
#
_entry.id   AF-A0A9P6MFQ2-F1
#
_cell.length_a   1.000
_cell.length_b   1.000
_cell.length_c   1.000
_cell.angle_alpha   90.00
_cell.angle_beta   90.00
_cell.angle_gamma   90.00
#
_symmetry.space_group_name_H-M   'P 1'
#
loop_
_entity.id
_entity.type
_entity.pdbx_description
1 polymer ?
#
loop_
_entity_poly.entity_id
_entity_poly.type
_entity_poly.pdbx_seq_one_letter_code
_entity_poly.pdbx_strand_id
1 'polypeptide(L)'
;MDYVQREFVAGGLDNTLSSEPSYLKNKFAHAVALLFRQTYLKSWDTFFTDLLALIAPLPQSSGKSNMKMVDLFLRILMSIDEEVVNTLTSRISSKEENTLNINIKDRMRERDVPTLANAWYELLAEYKERSLDFAEMLLRIVGVYVAWIDISLIVNERFVSLIYSFLMGTSIRNAAADCLTDIVKKGMKPLDKLQLISILGIVDVLQQIDLS
;
A
#
# COMPACT_ATOMS: atom_id res chain seq x y z
N MET A 1 -5.14 9.19 18.53
CA MET A 1 -4.11 9.59 17.54
C MET A 1 -3.25 10.77 18.01
N ASP A 2 -3.62 11.41 19.12
CA ASP A 2 -2.99 12.64 19.63
C ASP A 2 -1.49 12.51 19.93
N TYR A 3 -1.04 11.35 20.41
CA TYR A 3 0.39 11.09 20.63
C TYR A 3 1.18 11.11 19.32
N VAL A 4 0.64 10.47 18.26
CA VAL A 4 1.28 10.45 16.93
C VAL A 4 1.30 11.85 16.32
N GLN A 5 0.21 12.61 16.46
CA GLN A 5 0.16 14.00 16.03
C GLN A 5 1.19 14.87 16.77
N ARG A 6 1.30 14.74 18.10
CA ARG A 6 2.23 15.56 18.88
C ARG A 6 3.69 15.27 18.54
N GLU A 7 4.08 14.00 18.47
CA GLU A 7 5.47 13.62 18.24
C GLU A 7 5.88 13.73 16.77
N PHE A 8 5.05 13.28 15.83
CA PHE A 8 5.45 13.15 14.41
C PHE A 8 4.98 14.31 13.52
N VAL A 9 3.93 15.04 13.94
CA VAL A 9 3.34 16.13 13.14
C VAL A 9 3.71 17.51 13.70
N ALA A 10 3.66 17.69 15.03
CA ALA A 10 3.99 18.98 15.66
C ALA A 10 5.47 19.15 16.04
N GLY A 11 6.18 18.06 16.36
CA GLY A 11 7.59 18.10 16.79
C GLY A 11 8.63 18.19 15.67
N GLY A 12 8.22 18.09 14.39
CA GLY A 12 9.13 17.97 13.25
C GLY A 12 9.17 19.19 12.34
N LEU A 13 9.81 20.28 12.78
CA LEU A 13 10.15 21.41 11.89
C LEU A 13 11.10 20.99 10.76
N ASP A 14 11.84 19.90 10.94
CA ASP A 14 12.60 19.23 9.89
C ASP A 14 11.81 18.03 9.33
N ASN A 15 11.36 18.15 8.09
CA ASN A 15 10.75 17.07 7.31
C ASN A 15 11.79 16.02 6.84
N THR A 16 12.98 16.00 7.46
CA THR A 16 14.01 14.98 7.26
C THR A 16 13.60 13.71 8.01
N LEU A 17 13.73 12.54 7.37
CA LEU A 17 13.48 11.23 7.98
C LEU A 17 14.06 11.20 9.40
N SER A 18 13.21 10.95 10.41
CA SER A 18 13.64 10.92 11.81
C SER A 18 14.87 10.02 11.96
N SER A 19 15.86 10.46 12.76
CA SER A 19 17.10 9.71 13.06
C SER A 19 16.87 8.39 13.80
N GLU A 20 15.61 8.07 14.05
CA GLU A 20 15.19 6.84 14.69
C GLU A 20 15.57 5.62 13.83
N PRO A 21 16.19 4.60 14.44
CA PRO A 21 16.54 3.38 13.74
C PRO A 21 15.34 2.67 13.12
N SER A 22 15.52 2.10 11.93
CA SER A 22 14.46 1.40 11.17
C SER A 22 13.78 0.28 11.96
N TYR A 23 14.49 -0.39 12.87
CA TYR A 23 13.91 -1.46 13.69
C TYR A 23 12.85 -0.93 14.67
N LEU A 24 12.99 0.29 15.19
CA LEU A 24 11.98 0.90 16.07
C LEU A 24 10.72 1.23 15.28
N LYS A 25 10.87 1.80 14.09
CA LYS A 25 9.75 2.11 13.19
C LYS A 25 8.97 0.85 12.82
N ASN A 26 9.68 -0.24 12.52
CA ASN A 26 9.07 -1.53 12.24
C ASN A 26 8.31 -2.10 13.45
N LYS A 27 8.91 -2.04 14.65
CA LYS A 27 8.24 -2.53 15.87
C LYS A 27 7.02 -1.69 16.23
N PHE A 28 7.10 -0.38 16.03
CA PHE A 28 5.96 0.51 16.21
C PHE A 28 4.84 0.21 15.21
N ALA A 29 5.16 0.09 13.91
CA ALA A 29 4.20 -0.28 12.87
C ALA A 29 3.50 -1.62 13.17
N HIS A 30 4.28 -2.61 13.64
CA HIS A 30 3.74 -3.90 14.05
C HIS A 30 2.82 -3.81 15.28
N ALA A 31 3.20 -3.06 16.31
CA ALA A 31 2.33 -2.81 17.46
C ALA A 31 1.02 -2.14 17.05
N VAL A 32 1.06 -1.18 16.11
CA VAL A 32 -0.12 -0.53 15.54
C VAL A 32 -0.98 -1.51 14.75
N ALA A 33 -0.38 -2.41 13.96
CA ALA A 33 -1.12 -3.46 13.23
C ALA A 33 -1.84 -4.44 14.18
N LEU A 34 -1.20 -4.82 15.29
CA LEU A 34 -1.82 -5.66 16.33
C LEU A 34 -2.98 -4.93 17.02
N LEU A 35 -2.82 -3.64 17.31
CA LEU A 35 -3.89 -2.81 17.86
C LEU A 35 -5.06 -2.70 16.87
N PHE A 36 -4.77 -2.47 15.59
CA PHE A 36 -5.75 -2.45 14.51
C PHE A 36 -6.54 -3.75 14.47
N ARG A 37 -5.88 -4.91 14.48
CA ARG A 37 -6.53 -6.24 14.48
C ARG A 37 -7.55 -6.39 15.60
N GLN A 38 -7.26 -5.85 16.79
CA GLN A 38 -8.14 -5.98 17.95
C GLN A 38 -9.30 -4.97 17.99
N THR A 39 -9.12 -3.79 17.40
CA THR A 39 -10.02 -2.64 17.59
C THR A 39 -10.85 -2.29 16.35
N TYR A 40 -10.39 -2.63 15.15
CA TYR A 40 -10.98 -2.18 13.89
C TYR A 40 -12.45 -2.60 13.71
N LEU A 41 -12.80 -3.84 14.04
CA LEU A 41 -14.19 -4.31 13.95
C LEU A 41 -15.07 -3.91 15.15
N LYS A 42 -14.50 -3.29 16.19
CA LYS A 42 -15.19 -3.03 17.46
C LYS A 42 -15.41 -1.54 17.72
N SER A 43 -14.32 -0.78 17.78
CA SER A 43 -14.32 0.57 18.33
C SER A 43 -13.57 1.60 17.49
N TRP A 44 -12.74 1.17 16.53
CA TRP A 44 -11.95 2.09 15.71
C TRP A 44 -12.13 1.82 14.21
N ASP A 45 -13.32 2.14 13.74
CA ASP A 45 -13.75 1.91 12.37
C ASP A 45 -13.23 3.01 11.39
N THR A 46 -12.77 4.15 11.91
CA THR A 46 -12.15 5.26 11.16
C THR A 46 -10.63 5.16 11.00
N PHE A 47 -10.02 4.03 11.37
CA PHE A 47 -8.57 3.84 11.43
C PHE A 47 -7.81 4.37 10.19
N PHE A 48 -8.23 3.98 8.99
CA PHE A 48 -7.56 4.40 7.75
C PHE A 48 -7.78 5.87 7.43
N THR A 49 -8.98 6.41 7.68
CA THR A 49 -9.25 7.84 7.52
C THR A 49 -8.35 8.66 8.44
N ASP A 50 -8.23 8.27 9.71
CA ASP A 50 -7.37 8.95 10.68
C ASP A 50 -5.89 8.87 10.28
N LEU A 51 -5.45 7.72 9.74
CA LEU A 51 -4.08 7.52 9.30
C LEU A 51 -3.74 8.33 8.04
N LEU A 52 -4.64 8.37 7.07
CA LEU A 52 -4.49 9.18 5.85
C LEU A 52 -4.50 10.69 6.15
N ALA A 53 -5.30 11.12 7.13
CA ALA A 53 -5.32 12.53 7.57
C ALA A 53 -3.95 12.99 8.11
N LEU A 54 -3.12 12.09 8.62
CA LEU A 54 -1.76 12.41 9.08
C LEU A 54 -0.75 12.54 7.95
N ILE A 55 -1.03 11.93 6.79
CA ILE A 55 -0.19 12.01 5.58
C ILE A 55 -0.44 13.32 4.83
N ALA A 56 -1.68 13.82 4.93
CA ALA A 56 -2.14 15.00 4.23
C ALA A 56 -1.18 16.20 4.43
N PRO A 57 -1.01 17.07 3.41
CA PRO A 57 -0.11 18.19 3.49
C PRO A 57 -0.42 19.06 4.71
N LEU A 58 0.60 19.32 5.51
CA LEU A 58 0.52 20.30 6.60
C LEU A 58 0.26 21.70 6.02
N PRO A 59 -0.49 22.57 6.70
CA PRO A 59 -0.77 23.94 6.22
C PRO A 59 0.47 24.77 5.88
N GLN A 60 1.63 24.42 6.45
CA GLN A 60 2.91 25.09 6.22
C GLN A 60 3.82 24.39 5.21
N SER A 61 3.38 23.26 4.64
CA SER A 61 4.10 22.52 3.60
C SER A 61 3.63 22.94 2.21
N SER A 62 4.48 22.78 1.21
CA SER A 62 4.26 23.17 -0.21
C SER A 62 3.18 22.35 -0.94
N GLY A 63 2.12 21.93 -0.24
CA GLY A 63 1.10 21.00 -0.74
C GLY A 63 1.59 19.56 -0.87
N LYS A 64 2.79 19.25 -0.36
CA LYS A 64 3.39 17.90 -0.44
C LYS A 64 3.12 17.08 0.81
N SER A 65 3.05 15.77 0.67
CA SER A 65 2.77 14.86 1.78
C SER A 65 3.90 14.85 2.83
N ASN A 66 3.55 14.52 4.07
CA ASN A 66 4.52 14.37 5.15
C ASN A 66 5.29 13.03 5.00
N MET A 67 6.58 13.10 4.62
CA MET A 67 7.39 11.90 4.34
C MET A 67 7.51 10.95 5.52
N LYS A 68 7.55 11.47 6.75
CA LYS A 68 7.62 10.64 7.96
C LYS A 68 6.34 9.83 8.12
N MET A 69 5.20 10.46 7.88
CA MET A 69 3.90 9.82 7.99
C MET A 69 3.65 8.85 6.84
N VAL A 70 4.18 9.13 5.65
CA VAL A 70 4.19 8.17 4.54
C VAL A 70 5.01 6.94 4.91
N ASP A 71 6.26 7.09 5.38
CA ASP A 71 7.09 5.93 5.81
C ASP A 71 6.35 5.05 6.82
N LEU A 72 5.80 5.68 7.86
CA LEU A 72 5.05 4.97 8.88
C LEU A 72 3.79 4.29 8.32
N PHE A 73 3.03 4.98 7.48
CA PHE A 73 1.84 4.43 6.82
C PHE A 73 2.17 3.19 6.01
N LEU A 74 3.21 3.23 5.17
CA LEU A 74 3.61 2.09 4.34
C LEU A 74 4.05 0.90 5.20
N ARG A 75 4.81 1.14 6.28
CA ARG A 75 5.19 0.09 7.23
C ARG A 75 3.99 -0.53 7.93
N ILE A 76 3.00 0.29 8.32
CA ILE A 76 1.76 -0.19 8.93
C ILE A 76 0.99 -1.08 7.94
N LEU A 77 0.82 -0.65 6.68
CA LEU A 77 0.13 -1.47 5.66
C LEU A 77 0.81 -2.81 5.42
N MET A 78 2.14 -2.83 5.29
CA MET A 78 2.89 -4.09 5.19
C MET A 78 2.68 -4.98 6.42
N SER A 79 2.73 -4.41 7.63
CA SER A 79 2.50 -5.20 8.83
C SER A 79 1.05 -5.69 8.96
N ILE A 80 0.06 -4.94 8.45
CA ILE A 80 -1.33 -5.39 8.41
C ILE A 80 -1.46 -6.60 7.46
N ASP A 81 -0.84 -6.55 6.29
CA ASP A 81 -0.82 -7.69 5.37
C ASP A 81 -0.17 -8.94 6.01
N GLU A 82 0.97 -8.77 6.67
CA GLU A 82 1.66 -9.87 7.36
C GLU A 82 0.81 -10.51 8.47
N GLU A 83 0.07 -9.71 9.25
CA GLU A 83 -0.74 -10.20 10.38
C GLU A 83 -2.13 -10.71 9.99
N VAL A 84 -2.76 -10.09 8.98
CA VAL A 84 -4.16 -10.33 8.62
C VAL A 84 -4.30 -11.23 7.39
N VAL A 85 -3.35 -11.16 6.44
CA VAL A 85 -3.46 -11.79 5.12
C VAL A 85 -2.54 -13.00 4.98
N ASN A 86 -1.36 -13.00 5.61
CA ASN A 86 -0.37 -14.07 5.38
C ASN A 86 -0.91 -15.46 5.75
N THR A 87 -1.00 -16.30 4.72
CA THR A 87 -1.63 -17.64 4.78
C THR A 87 -0.80 -18.64 5.58
N LEU A 88 0.51 -18.40 5.76
CA LEU A 88 1.35 -19.25 6.61
C LEU A 88 0.94 -19.14 8.08
N THR A 89 0.62 -17.92 8.55
CA THR A 89 0.08 -17.67 9.89
C THR A 89 -1.30 -18.32 10.03
N SER A 90 -2.15 -18.20 9.01
CA SER A 90 -3.51 -18.76 9.00
C SER A 90 -3.57 -20.28 9.17
N ARG A 91 -2.57 -21.04 8.69
CA ARG A 91 -2.52 -22.52 8.85
C ARG A 91 -2.18 -22.96 10.28
N ILE A 92 -1.54 -22.09 11.06
CA ILE A 92 -1.11 -22.37 12.44
C ILE A 92 -2.12 -21.78 13.44
N SER A 93 -2.85 -20.76 13.02
CA SER A 93 -3.85 -20.03 13.81
C SER A 93 -5.16 -20.80 14.05
N SER A 94 -5.83 -20.44 15.15
CA SER A 94 -7.13 -21.02 15.52
C SER A 94 -8.24 -20.66 14.51
N LYS A 95 -9.32 -21.43 14.48
CA LYS A 95 -10.48 -21.18 13.62
C LYS A 95 -11.10 -19.80 13.87
N GLU A 96 -11.12 -19.35 15.12
CA GLU A 96 -11.63 -18.03 15.52
C GLU A 96 -10.77 -16.90 14.94
N GLU A 97 -9.45 -17.08 14.92
CA GLU A 97 -8.52 -16.08 14.38
C GLU A 97 -8.65 -15.96 12.86
N ASN A 98 -8.81 -17.08 12.17
CA ASN A 98 -9.06 -17.10 10.73
C ASN A 98 -10.39 -16.40 10.39
N THR A 99 -11.42 -16.65 11.20
CA THR A 99 -12.72 -15.98 11.03
C THR A 99 -12.61 -14.47 11.25
N LEU A 100 -11.85 -14.04 12.27
CA LEU A 100 -11.58 -12.63 12.52
C LEU A 100 -10.86 -11.97 11.32
N ASN A 101 -9.82 -12.61 10.80
CA ASN A 101 -9.05 -12.07 9.66
C ASN A 101 -9.90 -11.96 8.40
N ILE A 102 -10.79 -12.93 8.13
CA ILE A 102 -11.76 -12.86 7.02
C ILE A 102 -12.66 -11.64 7.20
N ASN A 103 -13.27 -11.48 8.38
CA ASN A 103 -14.17 -10.36 8.66
C ASN A 103 -13.48 -8.99 8.55
N ILE A 104 -12.21 -8.89 8.98
CA ILE A 104 -11.40 -7.67 8.82
C ILE A 104 -11.22 -7.37 7.34
N LYS A 105 -10.78 -8.36 6.54
CA LYS A 105 -10.57 -8.18 5.10
C LYS A 105 -11.84 -7.78 4.36
N ASP A 106 -12.96 -8.43 4.66
CA ASP A 106 -14.24 -8.12 4.03
C ASP A 106 -14.67 -6.69 4.38
N ARG A 107 -14.56 -6.28 5.66
CA ARG A 107 -14.86 -4.91 6.08
C ARG A 107 -13.95 -3.89 5.40
N MET A 108 -12.66 -4.17 5.33
CA MET A 108 -11.69 -3.30 4.64
C MET A 108 -12.04 -3.16 3.15
N ARG A 109 -12.37 -4.28 2.51
CA ARG A 109 -12.68 -4.33 1.08
C ARG A 109 -13.91 -3.49 0.74
N GLU A 110 -14.93 -3.54 1.58
CA GLU A 110 -16.18 -2.80 1.38
C GLU A 110 -16.02 -1.29 1.62
N ARG A 111 -15.22 -0.89 2.62
CA ARG A 111 -15.18 0.51 3.08
C ARG A 111 -13.90 1.26 2.71
N ASP A 112 -12.74 0.70 3.03
CA ASP A 112 -11.49 1.47 3.14
C ASP A 112 -10.58 1.29 1.92
N VAL A 113 -10.60 0.11 1.32
CA VAL A 113 -9.74 -0.25 0.18
C VAL A 113 -9.91 0.69 -1.02
N PRO A 114 -11.11 1.16 -1.41
CA PRO A 114 -11.23 2.16 -2.48
C PRO A 114 -10.50 3.47 -2.18
N THR A 115 -10.59 3.94 -0.93
CA THR A 115 -9.89 5.15 -0.46
C THR A 115 -8.37 4.93 -0.42
N LEU A 116 -7.93 3.76 0.05
CA LEU A 116 -6.52 3.37 0.06
C LEU A 116 -5.94 3.28 -1.35
N ALA A 117 -6.67 2.69 -2.31
CA ALA A 117 -6.24 2.61 -3.70
C ALA A 117 -6.03 4.00 -4.33
N ASN A 118 -6.92 4.95 -4.05
CA ASN A 118 -6.74 6.34 -4.47
C ASN A 118 -5.50 6.97 -3.83
N ALA A 119 -5.31 6.78 -2.51
CA ALA A 119 -4.14 7.29 -1.81
C ALA A 119 -2.83 6.68 -2.35
N TRP A 120 -2.79 5.39 -2.66
CA TRP A 120 -1.63 4.74 -3.26
C TRP A 120 -1.29 5.34 -4.62
N TYR A 121 -2.29 5.60 -5.46
CA TYR A 121 -2.07 6.28 -6.73
C TYR A 121 -1.46 7.67 -6.54
N GLU A 122 -2.06 8.49 -5.67
CA GLU A 122 -1.61 9.87 -5.44
C GLU A 122 -0.19 9.91 -4.90
N LEU A 123 0.13 9.03 -3.95
CA LEU A 123 1.47 8.89 -3.42
C LEU A 123 2.45 8.37 -4.47
N LEU A 124 2.08 7.38 -5.29
CA LEU A 124 2.95 6.91 -6.38
C LEU A 124 3.26 8.05 -7.36
N ALA A 125 2.26 8.85 -7.72
CA ALA A 125 2.44 9.99 -8.63
C ALA A 125 3.37 11.06 -8.02
N GLU A 126 3.22 11.35 -6.72
CA GLU A 126 4.09 12.30 -6.01
C GLU A 126 5.53 11.77 -5.87
N TYR A 127 5.69 10.52 -5.46
CA TYR A 127 6.99 9.95 -5.11
C TYR A 127 7.81 9.50 -6.32
N LYS A 128 7.18 9.41 -7.49
CA LYS A 128 7.88 9.21 -8.77
C LYS A 128 9.04 10.19 -8.97
N GLU A 129 8.87 11.45 -8.57
CA GLU A 129 9.90 12.49 -8.71
C GLU A 129 10.60 12.83 -7.40
N ARG A 130 9.99 12.48 -6.25
CA ARG A 130 10.49 12.88 -4.92
C ARG A 130 11.44 11.87 -4.29
N SER A 131 11.14 10.57 -4.38
CA SER A 131 11.97 9.50 -3.82
C SER A 131 11.47 8.14 -4.31
N LEU A 132 12.33 7.45 -5.06
CA LEU A 132 12.02 6.15 -5.64
C LEU A 132 11.89 5.04 -4.58
N ASP A 133 12.55 5.17 -3.43
CA ASP A 133 12.43 4.19 -2.32
C ASP A 133 10.99 4.08 -1.81
N PHE A 134 10.29 5.22 -1.69
CA PHE A 134 8.88 5.22 -1.31
C PHE A 134 7.98 4.66 -2.42
N ALA A 135 8.28 4.99 -3.67
CA ALA A 135 7.55 4.45 -4.81
C ALA A 135 7.70 2.93 -4.92
N GLU A 136 8.91 2.40 -4.69
CA GLU A 136 9.18 0.95 -4.62
C GLU A 136 8.37 0.29 -3.50
N MET A 137 8.38 0.85 -2.29
CA MET A 137 7.61 0.29 -1.18
C MET A 137 6.11 0.33 -1.44
N LEU A 138 5.59 1.38 -2.08
CA LEU A 138 4.20 1.49 -2.51
C LEU A 138 3.83 0.44 -3.56
N LEU A 139 4.67 0.24 -4.59
CA LEU A 139 4.44 -0.80 -5.62
C LEU A 139 4.34 -2.19 -5.00
N ARG A 140 5.19 -2.48 -4.00
CA ARG A 140 5.14 -3.73 -3.25
C ARG A 140 3.85 -3.88 -2.44
N ILE A 141 3.39 -2.81 -1.78
CA ILE A 141 2.10 -2.81 -1.06
C ILE A 141 0.94 -3.07 -2.02
N VAL A 142 0.92 -2.40 -3.17
CA VAL A 142 -0.10 -2.65 -4.20
C VAL A 142 -0.09 -4.12 -4.62
N GLY A 143 1.09 -4.70 -4.87
CA GLY A 143 1.25 -6.11 -5.24
C GLY A 143 0.62 -7.07 -4.23
N VAL A 144 0.95 -6.95 -2.94
CA VAL A 144 0.42 -7.86 -1.91
C VAL A 144 -1.09 -7.69 -1.68
N TYR A 145 -1.60 -6.46 -1.74
CA TYR A 145 -3.04 -6.20 -1.56
C TYR A 145 -3.88 -6.69 -2.76
N VAL A 146 -3.34 -6.61 -3.98
CA VAL A 146 -4.02 -7.06 -5.20
C VAL A 146 -4.50 -8.51 -5.11
N ALA A 147 -3.86 -9.36 -4.30
CA ALA A 147 -4.28 -10.75 -4.11
C ALA A 147 -5.75 -10.88 -3.66
N TRP A 148 -6.26 -9.97 -2.83
CA TRP A 148 -7.57 -10.13 -2.18
C TRP A 148 -8.57 -8.97 -2.37
N ILE A 149 -8.13 -7.82 -2.89
CA ILE A 149 -9.02 -6.69 -3.19
C ILE A 149 -9.74 -6.83 -4.53
N ASP A 150 -10.65 -5.90 -4.84
CA ASP A 150 -11.20 -5.77 -6.20
C ASP A 150 -10.13 -5.27 -7.17
N ILE A 151 -9.89 -6.02 -8.25
CA ILE A 151 -8.84 -5.70 -9.23
C ILE A 151 -9.11 -4.41 -10.00
N SER A 152 -10.37 -4.02 -10.18
CA SER A 152 -10.76 -2.81 -10.93
C SER A 152 -10.24 -1.52 -10.30
N LEU A 153 -9.95 -1.53 -8.98
CA LEU A 153 -9.38 -0.41 -8.25
C LEU A 153 -7.94 -0.11 -8.67
N ILE A 154 -7.20 -1.12 -9.14
CA ILE A 154 -5.81 -1.00 -9.58
C ILE A 154 -5.70 -1.09 -11.10
N VAL A 155 -6.50 -1.93 -11.75
CA VAL A 155 -6.43 -2.13 -13.19
C VAL A 155 -7.40 -1.18 -13.90
N ASN A 156 -7.00 0.08 -13.92
CA ASN A 156 -7.62 1.16 -14.67
C ASN A 156 -6.53 1.96 -15.39
N GLU A 157 -6.93 2.73 -16.42
CA GLU A 157 -6.01 3.40 -17.34
C GLU A 157 -4.96 4.27 -16.62
N ARG A 158 -5.38 5.09 -15.65
CA ARG A 158 -4.48 6.00 -14.90
C ARG A 158 -3.41 5.23 -14.13
N PHE A 159 -3.82 4.20 -13.37
CA PHE A 159 -2.92 3.49 -12.47
C PHE A 159 -1.96 2.60 -13.27
N VAL A 160 -2.47 1.89 -14.27
CA VAL A 160 -1.66 1.06 -15.17
C VAL A 160 -0.62 1.91 -15.93
N SER A 161 -1.02 3.06 -16.46
CA SER A 161 -0.10 3.99 -17.11
C SER A 161 1.01 4.47 -16.17
N LEU A 162 0.67 4.73 -14.91
CA LEU A 162 1.66 5.12 -13.90
C LEU A 162 2.65 3.98 -13.60
N ILE A 163 2.17 2.74 -13.42
CA ILE A 163 3.03 1.56 -13.24
C ILE A 163 3.96 1.37 -14.44
N TYR A 164 3.46 1.52 -15.67
CA TYR A 164 4.32 1.44 -16.86
C TYR A 164 5.36 2.54 -16.93
N SER A 165 5.03 3.75 -16.47
CA SER A 165 6.03 4.81 -16.39
C SER A 165 7.19 4.48 -15.44
N PHE A 166 6.96 3.67 -14.40
CA PHE A 166 8.02 3.14 -13.53
C PHE A 166 8.80 2.00 -14.20
N LEU A 167 8.14 1.17 -15.00
CA LEU A 167 8.79 0.07 -15.73
C LEU A 167 9.87 0.58 -16.72
N MET A 168 9.66 1.76 -17.29
CA MET A 168 10.64 2.40 -18.18
C MET A 168 11.89 2.90 -17.42
N GLY A 169 11.78 3.19 -16.12
CA GLY A 169 12.89 3.66 -15.28
C GLY A 169 13.75 2.51 -14.76
N THR A 170 15.03 2.46 -15.13
CA THR A 170 15.94 1.34 -14.82
C THR A 170 16.08 1.04 -13.33
N SER A 171 16.06 2.04 -12.46
CA SER A 171 16.24 1.88 -11.01
C SER A 171 15.03 1.27 -10.28
N ILE A 172 13.82 1.47 -10.78
CA ILE A 172 12.56 1.00 -10.15
C ILE A 172 11.81 -0.05 -10.98
N ARG A 173 12.36 -0.38 -12.16
CA ARG A 173 11.80 -1.34 -13.12
C ARG A 173 11.41 -2.67 -12.48
N ASN A 174 12.28 -3.22 -11.62
CA ASN A 174 12.02 -4.52 -10.98
C ASN A 174 10.78 -4.46 -10.07
N ALA A 175 10.67 -3.42 -9.24
CA ALA A 175 9.50 -3.25 -8.37
C ALA A 175 8.20 -3.08 -9.17
N ALA A 176 8.25 -2.37 -10.30
CA ALA A 176 7.11 -2.23 -11.20
C ALA A 176 6.76 -3.56 -11.89
N ALA A 177 7.76 -4.31 -12.34
CA ALA A 177 7.58 -5.62 -12.95
C ALA A 177 7.01 -6.64 -11.96
N ASP A 178 7.47 -6.65 -10.72
CA ASP A 178 6.95 -7.49 -9.65
C ASP A 178 5.48 -7.14 -9.34
N CYS A 179 5.16 -5.85 -9.23
CA CYS A 179 3.79 -5.38 -9.05
C CYS A 179 2.85 -5.82 -10.19
N LEU A 180 3.28 -5.66 -11.45
CA LEU A 180 2.54 -6.17 -12.61
C LEU A 180 2.38 -7.69 -12.57
N THR A 181 3.42 -8.39 -12.14
CA THR A 181 3.41 -9.84 -11.98
C THR A 181 2.37 -10.25 -10.94
N ASP A 182 2.25 -9.54 -9.82
CA ASP A 182 1.23 -9.82 -8.80
C ASP A 182 -0.18 -9.57 -9.32
N ILE A 183 -0.39 -8.51 -10.12
CA ILE A 183 -1.66 -8.27 -10.84
C ILE A 183 -1.99 -9.45 -11.76
N VAL A 184 -1.01 -9.91 -12.54
CA VAL A 184 -1.17 -11.05 -13.45
C VAL A 184 -1.26 -12.38 -12.70
N LYS A 185 -0.80 -12.50 -11.45
CA LYS A 185 -0.96 -13.72 -10.64
C LYS A 185 -2.29 -13.81 -9.92
N LYS A 186 -3.07 -12.72 -9.82
CA LYS A 186 -4.37 -12.73 -9.14
C LYS A 186 -5.28 -13.85 -9.68
N GLY A 187 -5.78 -14.70 -8.77
CA GLY A 187 -6.71 -15.77 -9.12
C GLY A 187 -8.03 -15.21 -9.64
N MET A 188 -8.43 -15.61 -10.85
CA MET A 188 -9.70 -15.22 -11.49
C MET A 188 -10.12 -16.25 -12.55
N LYS A 189 -11.35 -16.15 -13.05
CA LYS A 189 -11.86 -17.08 -14.07
C LYS A 189 -11.05 -16.93 -15.36
N PRO A 190 -10.90 -17.99 -16.18
CA PRO A 190 -10.09 -17.92 -17.40
C PRO A 190 -10.49 -16.80 -18.37
N LEU A 191 -11.78 -16.53 -18.54
CA LEU A 191 -12.27 -15.46 -19.41
C LEU A 191 -11.90 -14.07 -18.88
N ASP A 192 -12.15 -13.82 -17.59
CA ASP A 192 -11.76 -12.56 -16.92
C ASP A 192 -10.24 -12.36 -16.99
N LYS A 193 -9.45 -13.44 -16.94
CA LYS A 193 -7.99 -13.41 -17.07
C LYS A 193 -7.54 -12.94 -18.45
N LEU A 194 -8.17 -13.44 -19.50
CA LEU A 194 -7.87 -13.01 -20.87
C LEU A 194 -8.23 -11.54 -21.07
N GLN A 195 -9.37 -11.10 -20.54
CA GLN A 195 -9.76 -9.69 -20.56
C GLN A 195 -8.75 -8.80 -19.82
N LEU A 196 -8.32 -9.22 -18.63
CA LEU A 196 -7.29 -8.52 -17.86
C LEU A 196 -6.00 -8.38 -18.66
N ILE A 197 -5.49 -9.47 -19.24
CA ILE A 197 -4.24 -9.45 -20.03
C ILE A 197 -4.41 -8.52 -21.25
N SER A 198 -5.58 -8.55 -21.89
CA SER A 198 -5.89 -7.66 -23.01
C SER A 198 -5.91 -6.18 -22.58
N ILE A 199 -6.50 -5.85 -21.43
CA ILE A 199 -6.58 -4.48 -20.91
C ILE A 199 -5.20 -3.96 -20.51
N LEU A 200 -4.37 -4.82 -19.90
CA LEU A 200 -3.02 -4.44 -19.52
C LEU A 200 -2.15 -4.14 -20.75
N GLY A 201 -2.40 -4.76 -21.92
CA GLY A 201 -1.59 -4.48 -23.11
C GLY A 201 -0.12 -4.87 -22.91
N ILE A 202 0.15 -5.88 -22.09
CA ILE A 202 1.50 -6.28 -21.67
C ILE A 202 2.40 -6.54 -22.87
N VAL A 203 1.86 -7.13 -23.94
CA VAL A 203 2.61 -7.45 -25.16
C VAL A 203 3.18 -6.19 -25.81
N ASP A 204 2.38 -5.13 -25.91
CA ASP A 204 2.79 -3.87 -26.54
C ASP A 204 3.87 -3.17 -25.70
N VAL A 205 3.71 -3.21 -24.37
CA VAL A 205 4.69 -2.61 -23.44
C VAL A 205 6.00 -3.37 -23.46
N LEU A 206 5.99 -4.71 -23.50
CA LEU A 206 7.22 -5.51 -23.56
C LEU A 206 8.07 -5.20 -24.81
N GLN A 207 7.46 -4.77 -25.92
CA GLN A 207 8.20 -4.34 -27.12
C GLN A 207 8.93 -3.01 -26.94
N GLN A 208 8.48 -2.17 -25.99
CA GLN A 208 9.04 -0.85 -25.74
C GLN A 208 10.14 -0.85 -24.66
N ILE A 209 10.29 -1.94 -23.92
CA ILE A 209 11.29 -2.05 -22.86
C ILE A 209 12.64 -2.38 -23.48
N ASP A 210 13.61 -1.51 -23.25
CA ASP A 210 15.01 -1.77 -23.62
C ASP A 210 15.58 -2.84 -22.68
N LEU A 211 15.94 -3.99 -23.25
CA LEU A 211 16.49 -5.16 -22.55
C LEU A 211 18.03 -5.12 -22.42
N SER A 212 18.65 -4.04 -22.89
CA SER A 212 20.10 -3.81 -22.87
C SER A 212 20.63 -3.42 -21.48
#